data_AF-A0A9E5AN76-F1
#
_entry.id   AF-A0A9E5AN76-F1
#
_cell.length_a   1.000
_cell.length_b   1.000
_cell.length_c   1.000
_cell.angle_alpha   90.00
_cell.angle_beta   90.00
_cell.angle_gamma   90.00
#
_symmetry.space_group_name_H-M   'P 1'
#
loop_
_entity.id
_entity.type
_entity.pdbx_description
1 polymer ?
#
loop_
_entity_poly.entity_id
_entity_poly.type
_entity_poly.pdbx_seq_one_letter_code
_entity_poly.pdbx_strand_id
1 'polypeptide(L)'
;MNSDSSTVKTLEIVREWLAREPAAAVDHAEVIERIDLELDELLDASRRFAHAIAGRADCWQDAKVIDIQQQLADRRRELMARWIDAVVSLRLGGVRLKPEIRPTFRRGESRPAAVDGELRDRITGEYGAVARSPSGPFVAVDEFKRHRLQAQLSGQYAAVVAPPPVFSLPLAQSVRAELGEIPAALDTDEAVRTELKLLVRCTRPERQETWRSLPADVQVPVIAHLAARARCLQEPPALPILTLLDVDRQIENLFNALSRYTKEEAPGFVYGLARSHGSRSDSWLKDAQDHLTLLNELIAVRAEPTKPNPEREIAKLEALLAEDGGDDPIIEHLDAVIAAGVARTDPRLVRICRPKLELLGKHARFKPLRKAIKEGDEIEEAPDRQTGPAADWAHWSAVRGKRAALIGGDPREDARARIEHCFEFAGLSWEGIDQVRQVDALANQIRAGGVEFVIVLQSYINHAVCGKIVDACRGAKVPFASVERGYGVERIRLAIEQDLGKRPAEAS
;
A
#
# COMPACT_ATOMS: atom_id res chain seq x y z
N MET A 1 -32.54 7.68 -22.16
CA MET A 1 -32.73 8.31 -23.50
C MET A 1 -31.74 9.46 -23.72
N ASN A 2 -30.42 9.22 -23.59
CA ASN A 2 -29.37 10.21 -23.91
C ASN A 2 -28.61 9.90 -25.22
N SER A 3 -29.04 8.88 -25.97
CA SER A 3 -28.41 8.42 -27.22
C SER A 3 -28.83 9.23 -28.46
N ASP A 4 -29.86 10.08 -28.38
CA ASP A 4 -30.34 10.84 -29.54
C ASP A 4 -29.47 12.05 -29.89
N SER A 5 -28.66 12.56 -28.95
CA SER A 5 -27.84 13.75 -29.19
C SER A 5 -26.70 13.53 -30.20
N SER A 6 -26.08 12.33 -30.26
CA SER A 6 -24.96 12.10 -31.17
C SER A 6 -25.38 11.87 -32.62
N THR A 7 -26.54 11.24 -32.85
CA THR A 7 -27.07 11.02 -34.20
C THR A 7 -27.51 12.35 -34.83
N VAL A 8 -28.21 13.19 -34.06
CA VAL A 8 -28.64 14.52 -34.52
C VAL A 8 -27.43 15.39 -34.89
N LYS A 9 -26.36 15.37 -34.07
CA LYS A 9 -25.15 16.16 -34.32
C LYS A 9 -24.37 15.71 -35.55
N THR A 10 -24.33 14.40 -35.83
CA THR A 10 -23.74 13.85 -37.05
C THR A 10 -24.53 14.24 -38.29
N LEU A 11 -25.86 14.25 -38.22
CA LEU A 11 -26.73 14.68 -39.32
C LEU A 11 -26.58 16.18 -39.59
N GLU A 12 -26.47 17.03 -38.56
CA GLU A 12 -26.23 18.47 -38.71
C GLU A 12 -24.89 18.78 -39.40
N ILE A 13 -23.80 18.12 -39.00
CA ILE A 13 -22.47 18.31 -39.60
C ILE A 13 -22.49 17.96 -41.10
N VAL A 14 -23.20 16.89 -41.48
CA VAL A 14 -23.28 16.48 -42.88
C VAL A 14 -24.21 17.38 -43.70
N ARG A 15 -25.30 17.89 -43.11
CA ARG A 15 -26.17 18.90 -43.75
C ARG A 15 -25.41 20.20 -44.03
N GLU A 16 -24.62 20.68 -43.07
CA GLU A 16 -23.76 21.86 -43.27
C GLU A 16 -22.71 21.63 -44.37
N TRP A 17 -22.22 20.39 -44.53
CA TRP A 17 -21.27 20.05 -45.58
C TRP A 17 -21.92 19.95 -46.96
N LEU A 18 -23.07 19.26 -47.09
CA LEU A 18 -23.84 19.16 -48.35
C LEU A 18 -24.24 20.55 -48.88
N ALA A 19 -24.53 21.50 -47.99
CA ALA A 19 -24.81 22.89 -48.35
C ALA A 19 -23.60 23.64 -48.96
N ARG A 20 -22.36 23.15 -48.78
CA ARG A 20 -21.12 23.79 -49.25
C ARG A 20 -20.61 23.28 -50.60
N GLU A 21 -21.03 22.11 -51.08
CA GLU A 21 -20.55 21.50 -52.34
C GLU A 21 -21.70 21.02 -53.28
N PRO A 22 -22.42 21.95 -53.95
CA PRO A 22 -23.65 21.62 -54.68
C PRO A 22 -23.45 20.85 -56.00
N ALA A 23 -22.26 20.87 -56.59
CA ALA A 23 -22.01 20.32 -57.94
C ALA A 23 -21.85 18.80 -57.99
N ALA A 24 -21.52 18.13 -56.88
CA ALA A 24 -21.38 16.66 -56.80
C ALA A 24 -22.68 15.95 -56.37
N ALA A 25 -23.72 16.71 -56.02
CA ALA A 25 -24.86 16.20 -55.28
C ALA A 25 -26.02 15.67 -56.15
N VAL A 26 -26.09 15.97 -57.45
CA VAL A 26 -27.34 15.82 -58.21
C VAL A 26 -27.84 14.37 -58.32
N ASP A 27 -26.96 13.37 -58.46
CA ASP A 27 -27.36 11.95 -58.62
C ASP A 27 -27.60 11.21 -57.29
N HIS A 28 -27.11 11.75 -56.16
CA HIS A 28 -27.25 11.10 -54.85
C HIS A 28 -28.09 11.92 -53.85
N ALA A 29 -28.42 13.17 -54.18
CA ALA A 29 -29.31 14.01 -53.39
C ALA A 29 -30.67 13.36 -53.20
N GLU A 30 -31.25 12.77 -54.26
CA GLU A 30 -32.54 12.08 -54.17
C GLU A 30 -32.47 10.83 -53.27
N VAL A 31 -31.34 10.12 -53.28
CA VAL A 31 -31.12 8.94 -52.43
C VAL A 31 -30.95 9.36 -50.96
N ILE A 32 -30.19 10.41 -50.69
CA ILE A 32 -30.00 10.96 -49.34
C ILE A 32 -31.31 11.55 -48.82
N GLU A 33 -32.01 12.35 -49.61
CA GLU A 33 -33.29 12.95 -49.25
C GLU A 33 -34.34 11.88 -48.93
N ARG A 34 -34.39 10.79 -49.72
CA ARG A 34 -35.25 9.64 -49.42
C ARG A 34 -34.87 8.93 -48.13
N ILE A 35 -33.57 8.75 -47.85
CA ILE A 35 -33.14 8.11 -46.59
C ILE A 35 -33.40 9.02 -45.40
N ASP A 36 -33.20 10.33 -45.53
CA ASP A 36 -33.52 11.34 -44.52
C ASP A 36 -35.04 11.32 -44.21
N LEU A 37 -35.89 11.25 -45.24
CA LEU A 37 -37.34 11.12 -45.07
C LEU A 37 -37.73 9.81 -44.34
N GLU A 38 -37.15 8.67 -44.75
CA GLU A 38 -37.36 7.39 -44.07
C GLU A 38 -36.90 7.44 -42.60
N LEU A 39 -35.83 8.18 -42.30
CA LEU A 39 -35.31 8.34 -40.94
C LEU A 39 -36.24 9.22 -40.09
N ASP A 40 -36.75 10.31 -40.65
CA ASP A 40 -37.70 11.21 -39.98
C ASP A 40 -39.02 10.49 -39.67
N GLU A 41 -39.56 9.72 -40.63
CA GLU A 41 -40.74 8.89 -40.42
C GLU A 41 -40.54 7.85 -39.30
N LEU A 42 -39.35 7.24 -39.23
CA LEU A 42 -38.99 6.26 -38.20
C LEU A 42 -38.84 6.91 -36.81
N LEU A 43 -38.29 8.12 -36.74
CA LEU A 43 -38.19 8.90 -35.52
C LEU A 43 -39.59 9.31 -35.02
N ASP A 44 -40.48 9.73 -35.91
CA ASP A 44 -41.86 10.04 -35.55
C ASP A 44 -42.68 8.81 -35.17
N ALA A 45 -42.44 7.65 -35.81
CA ALA A 45 -43.00 6.37 -35.36
C ALA A 45 -42.51 6.02 -33.94
N SER A 46 -41.22 6.21 -33.66
CA SER A 46 -40.63 5.97 -32.34
C SER A 46 -41.20 6.90 -31.27
N ARG A 47 -41.42 8.19 -31.59
CA ARG A 47 -42.05 9.17 -30.69
C ARG A 47 -43.51 8.83 -30.42
N ARG A 48 -44.28 8.49 -31.45
CA ARG A 48 -45.69 8.06 -31.30
C ARG A 48 -45.80 6.81 -30.45
N PHE A 49 -44.91 5.84 -30.66
CA PHE A 49 -44.82 4.63 -29.84
C PHE A 49 -44.51 4.97 -28.38
N ALA A 50 -43.47 5.78 -28.13
CA ALA A 50 -43.10 6.23 -26.78
C ALA A 50 -44.23 6.99 -26.07
N HIS A 51 -44.97 7.85 -26.80
CA HIS A 51 -46.13 8.56 -26.27
C HIS A 51 -47.32 7.63 -25.99
N ALA A 52 -47.55 6.61 -26.82
CA ALA A 52 -48.64 5.65 -26.63
C ALA A 52 -48.44 4.76 -25.39
N ILE A 53 -47.18 4.52 -24.99
CA ILE A 53 -46.83 3.75 -23.79
C ILE A 53 -46.53 4.62 -22.57
N ALA A 54 -46.42 5.94 -22.75
CA ALA A 54 -46.26 6.89 -21.65
C ALA A 54 -47.48 6.84 -20.72
N GLY A 55 -47.25 6.54 -19.44
CA GLY A 55 -48.31 6.36 -18.43
C GLY A 55 -48.68 4.90 -18.14
N ARG A 56 -48.08 3.92 -18.82
CA ARG A 56 -48.22 2.49 -18.50
C ARG A 56 -46.87 1.92 -18.05
N ALA A 57 -46.51 2.15 -16.78
CA ALA A 57 -45.20 1.74 -16.24
C ALA A 57 -44.91 0.23 -16.38
N ASP A 58 -45.94 -0.60 -16.40
CA ASP A 58 -45.79 -2.06 -16.41
C ASP A 58 -45.60 -2.65 -17.82
N CYS A 59 -45.85 -1.88 -18.88
CA CYS A 59 -45.79 -2.41 -20.26
C CYS A 59 -44.37 -2.45 -20.87
N TRP A 60 -43.38 -1.85 -20.21
CA TRP A 60 -41.99 -1.84 -20.70
C TRP A 60 -41.32 -3.23 -20.67
N GLN A 61 -41.91 -4.17 -19.94
CA GLN A 61 -41.48 -5.58 -19.90
C GLN A 61 -42.34 -6.48 -20.80
N ASP A 62 -43.35 -5.93 -21.49
CA ASP A 62 -44.15 -6.69 -22.44
C ASP A 62 -43.27 -7.11 -23.62
N ALA A 63 -43.23 -8.41 -23.90
CA ALA A 63 -42.44 -8.98 -25.00
C ALA A 63 -42.74 -8.30 -26.35
N LYS A 64 -43.98 -7.84 -26.57
CA LYS A 64 -44.36 -7.10 -27.79
C LYS A 64 -43.77 -5.70 -27.83
N VAL A 65 -43.67 -5.02 -26.68
CA VAL A 65 -43.06 -3.67 -26.60
C VAL A 65 -41.56 -3.75 -26.86
N ILE A 66 -40.90 -4.79 -26.33
CA ILE A 66 -39.48 -5.06 -26.56
C ILE A 66 -39.23 -5.38 -28.05
N ASP A 67 -40.06 -6.23 -28.66
CA ASP A 67 -39.96 -6.59 -30.08
C ASP A 67 -40.10 -5.37 -31.01
N ILE A 68 -41.10 -4.50 -30.74
CA ILE A 68 -41.29 -3.26 -31.52
C ILE A 68 -40.10 -2.31 -31.37
N GLN A 69 -39.54 -2.17 -30.16
CA GLN A 69 -38.33 -1.35 -29.95
C GLN A 69 -37.12 -1.90 -30.70
N GLN A 70 -36.96 -3.22 -30.71
CA GLN A 70 -35.89 -3.88 -31.42
C GLN A 70 -36.03 -3.68 -32.95
N GLN A 71 -37.24 -3.84 -33.49
CA GLN A 71 -37.51 -3.60 -34.92
C GLN A 71 -37.23 -2.16 -35.34
N LEU A 72 -37.62 -1.17 -34.52
CA LEU A 72 -37.33 0.24 -34.77
C LEU A 72 -35.81 0.52 -34.71
N ALA A 73 -35.09 -0.08 -33.76
CA ALA A 73 -33.64 0.06 -33.65
C ALA A 73 -32.90 -0.60 -34.83
N ASP A 74 -33.36 -1.77 -35.29
CA ASP A 74 -32.80 -2.49 -36.43
C ASP A 74 -33.00 -1.71 -37.73
N ARG A 75 -34.21 -1.18 -37.95
CA ARG A 75 -34.50 -0.34 -39.12
C ARG A 75 -33.70 0.95 -39.11
N ARG A 76 -33.50 1.58 -37.94
CA ARG A 76 -32.65 2.78 -37.80
C ARG A 76 -31.20 2.48 -38.17
N ARG A 77 -30.67 1.32 -37.76
CA ARG A 77 -29.31 0.88 -38.11
C ARG A 77 -29.15 0.64 -39.60
N GLU A 78 -30.13 -0.03 -40.22
CA GLU A 78 -30.14 -0.27 -41.67
C GLU A 78 -30.14 1.04 -42.47
N LEU A 79 -30.99 2.00 -42.09
CA LEU A 79 -31.07 3.30 -42.76
C LEU A 79 -29.79 4.13 -42.58
N MET A 80 -29.21 4.15 -41.38
CA MET A 80 -27.93 4.82 -41.14
C MET A 80 -26.79 4.20 -41.95
N ALA A 81 -26.76 2.87 -42.11
CA ALA A 81 -25.76 2.21 -42.93
C ALA A 81 -25.91 2.59 -44.41
N ARG A 82 -27.14 2.56 -44.95
CA ARG A 82 -27.43 3.00 -46.33
C ARG A 82 -27.06 4.47 -46.55
N TRP A 83 -27.31 5.31 -45.55
CA TRP A 83 -26.96 6.73 -45.60
C TRP A 83 -25.46 6.94 -45.62
N ILE A 84 -24.71 6.26 -44.75
CA ILE A 84 -23.24 6.32 -44.72
C ILE A 84 -22.67 5.83 -46.06
N ASP A 85 -23.17 4.72 -46.60
CA ASP A 85 -22.72 4.19 -47.90
C ASP A 85 -22.98 5.19 -49.04
N ALA A 86 -24.13 5.88 -49.03
CA ALA A 86 -24.45 6.92 -50.01
C ALA A 86 -23.49 8.12 -49.88
N VAL A 87 -23.22 8.58 -48.66
CA VAL A 87 -22.31 9.72 -48.38
C VAL A 87 -20.86 9.36 -48.71
N VAL A 88 -20.41 8.15 -48.42
CA VAL A 88 -19.06 7.67 -48.75
C VAL A 88 -18.91 7.51 -50.27
N SER A 89 -19.93 7.00 -50.96
CA SER A 89 -19.94 6.87 -52.42
C SER A 89 -19.86 8.23 -53.13
N LEU A 90 -20.54 9.24 -52.58
CA LEU A 90 -20.44 10.64 -53.00
C LEU A 90 -19.02 11.20 -52.85
N ARG A 91 -18.38 10.95 -51.70
CA ARG A 91 -17.03 11.45 -51.39
C ARG A 91 -15.94 10.87 -52.30
N LEU A 92 -16.17 9.69 -52.85
CA LEU A 92 -15.22 8.97 -53.70
C LEU A 92 -15.50 9.11 -55.21
N GLY A 93 -16.43 9.98 -55.60
CA GLY A 93 -16.67 10.33 -57.02
C GLY A 93 -17.16 9.16 -57.88
N GLY A 94 -17.97 8.25 -57.33
CA GLY A 94 -18.52 7.11 -58.09
C GLY A 94 -17.51 6.00 -58.39
N VAL A 95 -16.31 6.03 -57.82
CA VAL A 95 -15.37 4.91 -57.92
C VAL A 95 -15.88 3.77 -57.03
N ARG A 96 -16.48 2.73 -57.63
CA ARG A 96 -16.59 1.42 -56.96
C ARG A 96 -15.17 0.96 -56.64
N LEU A 97 -14.82 0.94 -55.36
CA LEU A 97 -13.55 0.40 -54.90
C LEU A 97 -13.45 -1.09 -55.30
N LYS A 98 -12.67 -1.38 -56.34
CA LYS A 98 -11.98 -2.67 -56.40
C LYS A 98 -10.84 -2.64 -55.39
N PRO A 99 -10.56 -3.76 -54.69
CA PRO A 99 -9.41 -3.83 -53.82
C PRO A 99 -8.17 -3.76 -54.71
N GLU A 100 -7.16 -3.02 -54.27
CA GLU A 100 -5.90 -2.72 -54.98
C GLU A 100 -5.95 -1.48 -55.88
N ILE A 101 -5.54 -0.34 -55.34
CA ILE A 101 -4.35 0.46 -55.75
C ILE A 101 -4.32 1.74 -54.90
N ARG A 102 -3.15 2.02 -54.29
CA ARG A 102 -2.87 3.22 -53.47
C ARG A 102 -2.47 4.42 -54.34
N PRO A 103 -2.74 5.64 -53.89
CA PRO A 103 -1.84 6.77 -54.12
C PRO A 103 -1.24 7.29 -52.81
N THR A 104 0.08 7.38 -52.77
CA THR A 104 0.85 8.15 -51.79
C THR A 104 0.68 9.64 -52.05
N PHE A 105 0.33 10.42 -51.03
CA PHE A 105 0.45 11.89 -51.06
C PHE A 105 1.51 12.39 -50.07
N ARG A 106 2.37 13.29 -50.57
CA ARG A 106 3.48 13.91 -49.87
C ARG A 106 3.01 14.99 -48.88
N ARG A 107 3.77 15.08 -47.79
CA ARG A 107 3.81 16.19 -46.83
C ARG A 107 4.08 17.53 -47.49
N GLY A 108 3.40 18.54 -46.98
CA GLY A 108 3.87 19.92 -46.94
C GLY A 108 2.80 20.89 -47.39
N GLU A 109 2.10 21.51 -46.45
CA GLU A 109 1.75 22.93 -46.52
C GLU A 109 1.21 23.45 -45.19
N SER A 110 1.53 24.72 -44.95
CA SER A 110 1.57 25.42 -43.67
C SER A 110 0.19 25.92 -43.23
N ARG A 111 -0.08 25.85 -41.92
CA ARG A 111 -1.25 26.46 -41.27
C ARG A 111 -1.07 27.98 -41.13
N PRO A 112 -2.06 28.84 -41.45
CA PRO A 112 -2.08 30.20 -40.96
C PRO A 112 -2.70 30.27 -39.56
N ALA A 113 -2.04 31.07 -38.71
CA ALA A 113 -2.48 31.45 -37.37
C ALA A 113 -3.42 32.64 -37.44
N ALA A 114 -4.60 32.53 -36.82
CA ALA A 114 -5.37 33.59 -36.15
C ALA A 114 -6.81 33.12 -36.02
N VAL A 115 -7.28 32.95 -34.77
CA VAL A 115 -8.59 33.35 -34.21
C VAL A 115 -8.70 32.55 -32.91
N ASP A 116 -8.25 33.12 -31.80
CA ASP A 116 -8.54 32.58 -30.47
C ASP A 116 -8.51 33.73 -29.46
N GLY A 117 -9.69 34.18 -29.03
CA GLY A 117 -9.85 35.29 -28.09
C GLY A 117 -11.26 35.38 -27.50
N GLU A 118 -12.31 35.19 -28.30
CA GLU A 118 -13.69 35.41 -27.83
C GLU A 118 -14.42 34.16 -27.30
N LEU A 119 -13.94 32.94 -27.59
CA LEU A 119 -14.62 31.71 -27.15
C LEU A 119 -14.28 31.30 -25.71
N ARG A 120 -13.20 31.85 -25.15
CA ARG A 120 -12.70 31.52 -23.81
C ARG A 120 -13.47 32.23 -22.70
N ASP A 121 -13.98 33.43 -22.96
CA ASP A 121 -14.66 34.25 -21.95
C ASP A 121 -16.14 33.90 -21.77
N ARG A 122 -16.75 33.17 -22.73
CA ARG A 122 -18.15 32.72 -22.64
C ARG A 122 -18.35 31.44 -21.82
N ILE A 123 -17.33 30.60 -21.64
CA ILE A 123 -17.48 29.30 -20.97
C ILE A 123 -17.32 29.40 -19.44
N THR A 124 -16.72 30.47 -18.93
CA THR A 124 -16.49 30.68 -17.49
C THR A 124 -17.61 31.41 -16.74
N GLY A 125 -18.73 31.74 -17.40
CA GLY A 125 -19.79 32.59 -16.84
C GLY A 125 -20.97 31.90 -16.15
N GLU A 126 -21.22 30.60 -16.34
CA GLU A 126 -22.57 30.03 -16.05
C GLU A 126 -22.68 28.95 -14.96
N TYR A 127 -21.63 28.61 -14.22
CA TYR A 127 -21.76 27.65 -13.10
C TYR A 127 -21.15 28.18 -11.81
N GLY A 128 -21.87 29.12 -11.18
CA GLY A 128 -21.48 29.74 -9.93
C GLY A 128 -22.65 30.03 -8.99
N ALA A 129 -23.35 29.00 -8.50
CA ALA A 129 -24.17 29.11 -7.29
C ALA A 129 -24.50 27.74 -6.70
N VAL A 130 -23.96 27.44 -5.51
CA VAL A 130 -24.66 26.93 -4.31
C VAL A 130 -23.60 26.51 -3.27
N ALA A 131 -23.87 26.85 -2.01
CA ALA A 131 -23.12 26.63 -0.77
C ALA A 131 -22.03 27.68 -0.43
N ARG A 132 -22.46 28.80 0.18
CA ARG A 132 -21.64 29.63 1.07
C ARG A 132 -21.93 29.24 2.53
N SER A 133 -20.87 29.05 3.31
CA SER A 133 -20.79 29.30 4.77
C SER A 133 -19.32 29.56 5.13
N PRO A 134 -18.98 30.28 6.22
CA PRO A 134 -18.18 31.49 6.11
C PRO A 134 -16.75 31.36 6.64
N SER A 135 -15.88 32.22 6.10
CA SER A 135 -14.65 32.77 6.69
C SER A 135 -13.62 31.78 7.25
N GLY A 136 -12.74 31.33 6.37
CA GLY A 136 -11.35 30.93 6.67
C GLY A 136 -10.46 31.30 5.48
N PRO A 137 -9.17 31.61 5.68
CA PRO A 137 -8.30 32.04 4.59
C PRO A 137 -8.17 30.94 3.53
N PHE A 138 -8.16 31.33 2.25
CA PHE A 138 -7.94 30.43 1.12
C PHE A 138 -6.60 29.73 1.26
N VAL A 139 -6.63 28.45 1.62
CA VAL A 139 -5.49 27.53 1.52
C VAL A 139 -5.30 27.20 0.04
N ALA A 140 -4.10 27.44 -0.50
CA ALA A 140 -3.80 27.14 -1.89
C ALA A 140 -4.04 25.66 -2.18
N VAL A 141 -4.52 25.33 -3.39
CA VAL A 141 -4.84 23.95 -3.81
C VAL A 141 -3.68 22.97 -3.58
N ASP A 142 -2.44 23.45 -3.60
CA ASP A 142 -1.25 22.65 -3.33
C ASP A 142 -1.00 22.38 -1.84
N GLU A 143 -1.47 23.24 -0.95
CA GLU A 143 -1.38 23.07 0.50
C GLU A 143 -2.47 22.12 1.01
N PHE A 144 -3.65 22.11 0.38
CA PHE A 144 -4.67 21.08 0.60
C PHE A 144 -4.21 19.67 0.16
N LYS A 145 -3.50 19.58 -0.96
CA LYS A 145 -2.89 18.31 -1.42
C LYS A 145 -1.81 17.82 -0.45
N ARG A 146 -0.97 18.71 0.09
CA ARG A 146 0.03 18.36 1.11
C ARG A 146 -0.62 17.93 2.42
N HIS A 147 -1.65 18.63 2.89
CA HIS A 147 -2.38 18.26 4.11
C HIS A 147 -3.06 16.90 3.97
N ARG A 148 -3.63 16.58 2.80
CA ARG A 148 -4.26 15.28 2.54
C ARG A 148 -3.24 14.15 2.47
N LEU A 149 -2.08 14.37 1.85
CA LEU A 149 -0.98 13.40 1.82
C LEU A 149 -0.41 13.16 3.22
N GLN A 150 -0.26 14.22 4.02
CA GLN A 150 0.22 14.16 5.40
C GLN A 150 -0.80 13.51 6.34
N ALA A 151 -2.11 13.70 6.12
CA ALA A 151 -3.18 13.03 6.85
C ALA A 151 -3.31 11.53 6.49
N GLN A 152 -3.03 11.14 5.24
CA GLN A 152 -2.92 9.73 4.84
C GLN A 152 -1.69 9.05 5.46
N LEU A 153 -0.58 9.79 5.60
CA LEU A 153 0.64 9.27 6.25
C LEU A 153 0.56 9.28 7.79
N SER A 154 -0.29 10.13 8.40
CA SER A 154 -0.39 10.27 9.87
C SER A 154 -1.45 9.39 10.53
N GLY A 155 -2.22 8.59 9.79
CA GLY A 155 -3.17 7.62 10.35
C GLY A 155 -4.36 8.23 11.13
N GLN A 156 -4.68 9.51 10.93
CA GLN A 156 -5.67 10.23 11.73
C GLN A 156 -7.16 9.94 11.40
N TYR A 157 -7.44 9.02 10.49
CA TYR A 157 -8.80 8.49 10.26
C TYR A 157 -8.80 6.97 10.39
N ALA A 158 -8.79 6.48 11.64
CA ALA A 158 -8.96 5.07 11.94
C ALA A 158 -10.45 4.69 11.84
N ALA A 159 -10.96 4.57 10.61
CA ALA A 159 -11.93 3.50 10.37
C ALA A 159 -11.21 2.17 10.65
N VAL A 160 -11.94 1.12 11.03
CA VAL A 160 -11.36 -0.24 11.19
C VAL A 160 -10.93 -0.72 9.81
N VAL A 161 -9.76 -0.29 9.35
CA VAL A 161 -9.14 -0.74 8.11
C VAL A 161 -8.65 -2.13 8.41
N ALA A 162 -9.22 -3.13 7.72
CA ALA A 162 -8.70 -4.49 7.76
C ALA A 162 -7.18 -4.44 7.55
N PRO A 163 -6.39 -5.26 8.28
CA PRO A 163 -4.94 -5.27 8.10
C PRO A 163 -4.62 -5.43 6.61
N PRO A 164 -3.63 -4.68 6.08
CA PRO A 164 -3.32 -4.73 4.66
C PRO A 164 -3.03 -6.17 4.25
N PRO A 165 -3.49 -6.61 3.07
CA PRO A 165 -3.28 -7.98 2.63
C PRO A 165 -1.79 -8.31 2.59
N VAL A 166 -1.44 -9.51 3.07
CA VAL A 166 -0.08 -10.03 2.98
C VAL A 166 0.28 -10.19 1.51
N PHE A 167 1.36 -9.56 1.07
CA PHE A 167 1.82 -9.66 -0.32
C PHE A 167 2.18 -11.11 -0.66
N SER A 168 1.54 -11.64 -1.71
CA SER A 168 1.86 -12.96 -2.27
C SER A 168 2.63 -12.80 -3.57
N LEU A 169 3.94 -13.10 -3.55
CA LEU A 169 4.80 -13.03 -4.72
C LEU A 169 4.30 -13.90 -5.89
N PRO A 170 3.93 -15.19 -5.69
CA PRO A 170 3.42 -16.02 -6.77
C PRO A 170 2.16 -15.44 -7.42
N LEU A 171 1.28 -14.85 -6.61
CA LEU A 171 0.07 -14.21 -7.11
C LEU A 171 0.39 -12.97 -7.95
N ALA A 172 1.28 -12.09 -7.47
CA ALA A 172 1.68 -10.89 -8.19
C ALA A 172 2.36 -11.25 -9.53
N GLN A 173 3.18 -12.29 -9.55
CA GLN A 173 3.78 -12.82 -10.78
C GLN A 173 2.73 -13.40 -11.74
N SER A 174 1.73 -14.11 -11.23
CA SER A 174 0.61 -14.62 -12.04
C SER A 174 -0.18 -13.48 -12.68
N VAL A 175 -0.54 -12.44 -11.91
CA VAL A 175 -1.24 -11.26 -12.44
C VAL A 175 -0.39 -10.57 -13.49
N ARG A 176 0.92 -10.38 -13.24
CA ARG A 176 1.84 -9.80 -14.22
C ARG A 176 1.91 -10.60 -15.52
N ALA A 177 1.96 -11.93 -15.45
CA ALA A 177 1.99 -12.80 -16.62
C ALA A 177 0.68 -12.72 -17.43
N GLU A 178 -0.47 -12.63 -16.75
CA GLU A 178 -1.78 -12.54 -17.39
C GLU A 178 -2.01 -11.25 -18.19
N LEU A 179 -1.36 -10.15 -17.80
CA LEU A 179 -1.36 -8.89 -18.55
C LEU A 179 -0.71 -9.03 -19.92
N GLY A 180 0.10 -10.07 -20.15
CA GLY A 180 0.79 -10.31 -21.41
C GLY A 180 1.87 -9.27 -21.71
N GLU A 181 2.31 -9.27 -22.97
CA GLU A 181 3.23 -8.27 -23.52
C GLU A 181 2.45 -7.11 -24.14
N ILE A 182 3.10 -5.94 -24.20
CA ILE A 182 2.57 -4.77 -24.89
C ILE A 182 2.84 -4.96 -26.39
N PRO A 183 1.83 -4.84 -27.28
CA PRO A 183 2.04 -4.99 -28.71
C PRO A 183 3.02 -3.92 -29.23
N ALA A 184 3.93 -4.31 -30.12
CA ALA A 184 4.89 -3.39 -30.72
C ALA A 184 4.21 -2.32 -31.60
N ALA A 185 3.10 -2.70 -32.25
CA ALA A 185 2.27 -1.82 -33.06
C ALA A 185 0.80 -2.27 -33.03
N LEU A 186 -0.11 -1.32 -33.22
CA LEU A 186 -1.56 -1.51 -33.34
C LEU A 186 -2.04 -0.99 -34.70
N ASP A 187 -1.35 -1.40 -35.76
CA ASP A 187 -1.52 -0.92 -37.13
C ASP A 187 -2.38 -1.84 -38.00
N THR A 188 -2.83 -2.97 -37.45
CA THR A 188 -3.69 -3.94 -38.14
C THR A 188 -4.96 -4.25 -37.35
N ASP A 189 -6.04 -4.59 -38.08
CA ASP A 189 -7.31 -5.00 -37.46
C ASP A 189 -7.15 -6.22 -36.54
N GLU A 190 -6.32 -7.17 -36.96
CA GLU A 190 -6.03 -8.36 -36.17
C GLU A 190 -5.29 -8.02 -34.85
N ALA A 191 -4.31 -7.11 -34.89
CA ALA A 191 -3.59 -6.67 -33.69
C ALA A 191 -4.54 -5.96 -32.71
N VAL A 192 -5.39 -5.06 -33.19
CA VAL A 192 -6.38 -4.35 -32.37
C VAL A 192 -7.38 -5.32 -31.75
N ARG A 193 -7.93 -6.26 -32.52
CA ARG A 193 -8.87 -7.25 -32.00
C ARG A 193 -8.22 -8.20 -30.99
N THR A 194 -6.98 -8.60 -31.23
CA THR A 194 -6.23 -9.48 -30.32
C THR A 194 -5.96 -8.78 -29.00
N GLU A 195 -5.51 -7.53 -29.07
CA GLU A 195 -5.27 -6.68 -27.90
C GLU A 195 -6.56 -6.44 -27.11
N LEU A 196 -7.64 -6.05 -27.78
CA LEU A 196 -8.93 -5.82 -27.13
C LEU A 196 -9.46 -7.09 -26.43
N LYS A 197 -9.34 -8.26 -27.06
CA LYS A 197 -9.72 -9.55 -26.45
C LYS A 197 -8.89 -9.83 -25.19
N LEU A 198 -7.59 -9.55 -25.21
CA LEU A 198 -6.71 -9.69 -24.06
C LEU A 198 -7.16 -8.76 -22.92
N LEU A 199 -7.36 -7.48 -23.22
CA LEU A 199 -7.75 -6.49 -22.23
C LEU A 199 -9.13 -6.81 -21.61
N VAL A 200 -10.12 -7.17 -22.42
CA VAL A 200 -11.46 -7.60 -21.94
C VAL A 200 -11.35 -8.84 -21.05
N ARG A 201 -10.47 -9.80 -21.39
CA ARG A 201 -10.21 -10.98 -20.55
C ARG A 201 -9.60 -10.59 -19.20
N CYS A 202 -8.66 -9.64 -19.17
CA CYS A 202 -8.02 -9.17 -17.95
C CYS A 202 -9.01 -8.42 -17.04
N THR A 203 -10.02 -7.75 -17.58
CA THR A 203 -11.01 -6.98 -16.78
C THR A 203 -12.24 -7.76 -16.33
N ARG A 204 -12.24 -9.10 -16.46
CA ARG A 204 -13.37 -9.92 -15.99
C ARG A 204 -13.42 -9.98 -14.46
N PRO A 205 -14.61 -10.16 -13.84
CA PRO A 205 -14.75 -10.22 -12.39
C PRO A 205 -13.85 -11.27 -11.71
N GLU A 206 -13.64 -12.43 -12.34
CA GLU A 206 -12.79 -13.50 -11.78
C GLU A 206 -11.31 -13.08 -11.70
N ARG A 207 -10.88 -12.21 -12.62
CA ARG A 207 -9.53 -11.63 -12.60
C ARG A 207 -9.43 -10.45 -11.64
N GLN A 208 -10.49 -9.65 -11.54
CA GLN A 208 -10.54 -8.58 -10.55
C GLN A 208 -10.44 -9.11 -9.10
N GLU A 209 -11.02 -10.28 -8.83
CA GLU A 209 -10.90 -10.94 -7.52
C GLU A 209 -9.44 -11.22 -7.12
N THR A 210 -8.60 -11.63 -8.08
CA THR A 210 -7.17 -11.87 -7.79
C THR A 210 -6.43 -10.57 -7.48
N TRP A 211 -6.87 -9.45 -8.06
CA TRP A 211 -6.29 -8.14 -7.78
C TRP A 211 -6.61 -7.65 -6.37
N ARG A 212 -7.79 -7.98 -5.82
CA ARG A 212 -8.19 -7.60 -4.44
C ARG A 212 -7.21 -8.10 -3.39
N SER A 213 -6.60 -9.25 -3.65
CA SER A 213 -5.60 -9.88 -2.76
C SER A 213 -4.21 -9.24 -2.87
N LEU A 214 -3.98 -8.35 -3.84
CA LEU A 214 -2.72 -7.61 -3.97
C LEU A 214 -2.75 -6.34 -3.11
N PRO A 215 -1.60 -5.88 -2.60
CA PRO A 215 -1.48 -4.55 -2.00
C PRO A 215 -1.88 -3.43 -2.96
N ALA A 216 -2.46 -2.35 -2.42
CA ALA A 216 -3.00 -1.24 -3.20
C ALA A 216 -1.97 -0.57 -4.14
N ASP A 217 -0.71 -0.49 -3.70
CA ASP A 217 0.43 0.02 -4.49
C ASP A 217 0.75 -0.86 -5.71
N VAL A 218 0.41 -2.15 -5.67
CA VAL A 218 0.53 -3.09 -6.81
C VAL A 218 -0.72 -3.05 -7.68
N GLN A 219 -1.91 -2.88 -7.09
CA GLN A 219 -3.17 -2.78 -7.83
C GLN A 219 -3.20 -1.57 -8.77
N VAL A 220 -2.75 -0.39 -8.30
CA VAL A 220 -2.80 0.86 -9.08
C VAL A 220 -2.03 0.74 -10.42
N PRO A 221 -0.76 0.28 -10.47
CA PRO A 221 -0.04 0.04 -11.71
C PRO A 221 -0.71 -0.98 -12.64
N VAL A 222 -1.33 -2.03 -12.11
CA VAL A 222 -2.10 -3.02 -12.92
C VAL A 222 -3.25 -2.33 -13.66
N ILE A 223 -4.06 -1.55 -12.94
CA ILE A 223 -5.22 -0.86 -13.51
C ILE A 223 -4.76 0.25 -14.47
N ALA A 224 -3.74 1.02 -14.09
CA ALA A 224 -3.21 2.10 -14.91
C ALA A 224 -2.60 1.57 -16.22
N HIS A 225 -1.90 0.43 -16.17
CA HIS A 225 -1.38 -0.26 -17.34
C HIS A 225 -2.51 -0.68 -18.31
N LEU A 226 -3.57 -1.30 -17.80
CA LEU A 226 -4.73 -1.69 -18.61
C LEU A 226 -5.46 -0.48 -19.20
N ALA A 227 -5.63 0.59 -18.41
CA ALA A 227 -6.27 1.83 -18.86
C ALA A 227 -5.46 2.51 -19.98
N ALA A 228 -4.13 2.59 -19.84
CA ALA A 228 -3.26 3.15 -20.86
C ALA A 228 -3.31 2.35 -22.18
N ARG A 229 -3.30 1.01 -22.11
CA ARG A 229 -3.45 0.17 -23.31
C ARG A 229 -4.82 0.35 -23.98
N ALA A 230 -5.89 0.41 -23.19
CA ALA A 230 -7.23 0.69 -23.72
C ALA A 230 -7.32 2.08 -24.36
N ARG A 231 -6.64 3.10 -23.82
CA ARG A 231 -6.54 4.43 -24.42
C ARG A 231 -5.79 4.43 -25.75
N CYS A 232 -4.71 3.65 -25.84
CA CYS A 232 -3.95 3.51 -27.09
C CYS A 232 -4.85 3.00 -28.24
N LEU A 233 -5.81 2.11 -27.95
CA LEU A 233 -6.80 1.65 -28.94
C LEU A 233 -7.80 2.73 -29.39
N GLN A 234 -7.92 3.84 -28.65
CA GLN A 234 -8.79 4.98 -29.00
C GLN A 234 -8.07 6.04 -29.84
N GLU A 235 -6.74 5.97 -30.00
CA GLU A 235 -5.98 6.94 -30.80
C GLU A 235 -6.10 6.62 -32.31
N PRO A 236 -6.39 7.63 -33.17
CA PRO A 236 -6.37 7.43 -34.61
C PRO A 236 -4.93 7.19 -35.13
N PRO A 237 -4.71 6.32 -36.13
CA PRO A 237 -5.67 5.82 -37.12
C PRO A 237 -5.80 4.28 -37.05
N ALA A 238 -6.04 3.71 -35.87
CA ALA A 238 -5.87 2.26 -35.70
C ALA A 238 -6.77 1.39 -36.61
N LEU A 239 -7.92 1.88 -37.09
CA LEU A 239 -8.88 1.05 -37.83
C LEU A 239 -9.75 1.78 -38.89
N PRO A 240 -10.26 1.05 -39.90
CA PRO A 240 -11.39 1.48 -40.74
C PRO A 240 -12.65 1.80 -39.91
N ILE A 241 -13.44 2.78 -40.34
CA ILE A 241 -14.59 3.35 -39.61
C ILE A 241 -15.59 2.29 -39.10
N LEU A 242 -15.85 1.24 -39.88
CA LEU A 242 -16.82 0.19 -39.53
C LEU A 242 -16.36 -0.67 -38.35
N THR A 243 -15.05 -0.82 -38.13
CA THR A 243 -14.50 -1.56 -37.00
C THR A 243 -14.46 -0.74 -35.71
N LEU A 244 -14.58 0.59 -35.80
CA LEU A 244 -14.52 1.49 -34.65
C LEU A 244 -15.74 1.32 -33.73
N LEU A 245 -16.94 1.09 -34.26
CA LEU A 245 -18.16 1.05 -33.44
C LEU A 245 -18.16 -0.11 -32.42
N ASP A 246 -17.74 -1.30 -32.83
CA ASP A 246 -17.67 -2.46 -31.92
C ASP A 246 -16.51 -2.38 -30.93
N VAL A 247 -15.39 -1.76 -31.36
CA VAL A 247 -14.21 -1.52 -30.53
C VAL A 247 -14.52 -0.49 -29.45
N ASP A 248 -15.16 0.63 -29.81
CA ASP A 248 -15.53 1.70 -28.88
C ASP A 248 -16.45 1.19 -27.76
N ARG A 249 -17.46 0.40 -28.10
CA ARG A 249 -18.37 -0.18 -27.09
C ARG A 249 -17.64 -1.11 -26.12
N GLN A 250 -16.71 -1.93 -26.62
CA GLN A 250 -15.94 -2.84 -25.77
C GLN A 250 -14.94 -2.08 -24.90
N ILE A 251 -14.30 -1.03 -25.41
CA ILE A 251 -13.43 -0.14 -24.65
C ILE A 251 -14.24 0.58 -23.56
N GLU A 252 -15.45 1.06 -23.86
CA GLU A 252 -16.35 1.66 -22.87
C GLU A 252 -16.71 0.67 -21.75
N ASN A 253 -17.06 -0.57 -22.12
CA ASN A 253 -17.31 -1.64 -21.14
C ASN A 253 -16.09 -1.93 -20.27
N LEU A 254 -14.89 -1.92 -20.84
CA LEU A 254 -13.63 -2.07 -20.11
C LEU A 254 -13.44 -0.93 -19.10
N PHE A 255 -13.58 0.34 -19.52
CA PHE A 255 -13.46 1.49 -18.61
C PHE A 255 -14.50 1.47 -17.51
N ASN A 256 -15.74 1.04 -17.80
CA ASN A 256 -16.79 0.85 -16.80
C ASN A 256 -16.39 -0.22 -15.78
N ALA A 257 -15.83 -1.35 -16.23
CA ALA A 257 -15.35 -2.43 -15.36
C ALA A 257 -14.19 -1.97 -14.45
N LEU A 258 -13.21 -1.25 -14.99
CA LEU A 258 -12.09 -0.70 -14.20
C LEU A 258 -12.57 0.38 -13.23
N SER A 259 -13.45 1.28 -13.67
CA SER A 259 -13.99 2.36 -12.83
C SER A 259 -14.80 1.79 -11.67
N ARG A 260 -15.65 0.78 -11.92
CA ARG A 260 -16.39 0.06 -10.88
C ARG A 260 -15.43 -0.55 -9.85
N TYR A 261 -14.42 -1.29 -10.31
CA TYR A 261 -13.41 -1.87 -9.43
C TYR A 261 -12.73 -0.81 -8.55
N THR A 262 -12.26 0.29 -9.14
CA THR A 262 -11.60 1.36 -8.38
C THR A 262 -12.51 2.06 -7.35
N LYS A 263 -13.82 2.11 -7.62
CA LYS A 263 -14.81 2.67 -6.70
C LYS A 263 -15.10 1.72 -5.53
N GLU A 264 -15.12 0.42 -5.80
CA GLU A 264 -15.39 -0.62 -4.80
C GLU A 264 -14.19 -0.85 -3.88
N GLU A 265 -13.00 -1.02 -4.46
CA GLU A 265 -11.78 -1.38 -3.70
C GLU A 265 -10.98 -0.18 -3.21
N ALA A 266 -11.24 1.01 -3.76
CA ALA A 266 -10.52 2.25 -3.45
C ALA A 266 -8.98 2.11 -3.39
N PRO A 267 -8.31 1.45 -4.37
CA PRO A 267 -6.88 1.17 -4.30
C PRO A 267 -6.01 2.43 -4.39
N GLY A 268 -6.59 3.57 -4.76
CA GLY A 268 -5.90 4.84 -4.93
C GLY A 268 -6.35 5.55 -6.20
N PHE A 269 -5.69 6.65 -6.53
CA PHE A 269 -5.94 7.39 -7.76
C PHE A 269 -5.31 6.69 -8.96
N VAL A 270 -6.13 6.33 -9.95
CA VAL A 270 -5.68 5.73 -11.21
C VAL A 270 -5.85 6.72 -12.37
N TYR A 271 -4.74 7.09 -12.99
CA TYR A 271 -4.74 7.97 -14.17
C TYR A 271 -5.17 7.20 -15.44
N GLY A 272 -5.71 7.92 -16.43
CA GLY A 272 -6.18 7.32 -17.70
C GLY A 272 -7.62 6.78 -17.73
N LEU A 273 -8.30 6.65 -16.57
CA LEU A 273 -9.71 6.19 -16.55
C LEU A 273 -10.71 7.22 -17.11
N ALA A 274 -10.52 8.51 -16.81
CA ALA A 274 -11.40 9.57 -17.32
C ALA A 274 -11.15 9.88 -18.81
N ARG A 275 -12.21 10.12 -19.58
CA ARG A 275 -12.14 10.45 -21.02
C ARG A 275 -11.35 11.72 -21.34
N SER A 276 -11.27 12.66 -20.39
CA SER A 276 -10.55 13.92 -20.53
C SER A 276 -9.05 13.81 -20.26
N HIS A 277 -8.55 12.66 -19.80
CA HIS A 277 -7.11 12.47 -19.62
C HIS A 277 -6.41 12.35 -20.98
N GLY A 278 -5.25 12.99 -21.11
CA GLY A 278 -4.27 12.71 -22.17
C GLY A 278 -3.14 11.82 -21.63
N SER A 279 -2.19 11.41 -22.47
CA SER A 279 -1.02 10.66 -21.98
C SER A 279 -0.09 11.53 -21.13
N ARG A 280 0.69 10.93 -20.22
CA ARG A 280 1.66 11.62 -19.36
C ARG A 280 3.07 11.62 -19.93
N SER A 281 3.48 10.48 -20.45
CA SER A 281 4.57 10.36 -21.40
C SER A 281 4.03 10.61 -22.80
N ASP A 282 4.89 10.75 -23.80
CA ASP A 282 4.50 11.26 -25.13
C ASP A 282 3.41 10.44 -25.87
N SER A 283 3.05 9.25 -25.37
CA SER A 283 1.95 8.43 -25.89
C SER A 283 1.35 7.51 -24.82
N TRP A 284 0.12 7.03 -25.03
CA TRP A 284 -0.48 6.02 -24.15
C TRP A 284 0.27 4.69 -24.13
N LEU A 285 0.93 4.33 -25.24
CA LEU A 285 1.75 3.13 -25.31
C LEU A 285 2.94 3.22 -24.35
N LYS A 286 3.57 4.39 -24.28
CA LYS A 286 4.68 4.65 -23.36
C LYS A 286 4.20 4.67 -21.89
N ASP A 287 3.04 5.26 -21.60
CA ASP A 287 2.43 5.19 -20.27
C ASP A 287 2.19 3.74 -19.83
N ALA A 288 1.71 2.88 -20.74
CA ALA A 288 1.53 1.46 -20.46
C ALA A 288 2.85 0.76 -20.10
N GLN A 289 3.95 1.07 -20.81
CA GLN A 289 5.29 0.53 -20.53
C GLN A 289 5.81 1.00 -19.17
N ASP A 290 5.62 2.28 -18.85
CA ASP A 290 6.09 2.85 -17.59
C ASP A 290 5.34 2.23 -16.40
N HIS A 291 4.03 2.03 -16.51
CA HIS A 291 3.24 1.32 -15.50
C HIS A 291 3.63 -0.16 -15.36
N LEU A 292 4.00 -0.82 -16.46
CA LEU A 292 4.49 -2.21 -16.43
C LEU A 292 5.85 -2.33 -15.75
N THR A 293 6.72 -1.35 -15.99
CA THR A 293 8.05 -1.25 -15.38
C THR A 293 7.91 -1.06 -13.87
N LEU A 294 7.08 -0.10 -13.45
CA LEU A 294 6.76 0.13 -12.03
C LEU A 294 6.19 -1.13 -11.36
N LEU A 295 5.29 -1.85 -12.04
CA LEU A 295 4.76 -3.11 -11.52
C LEU A 295 5.87 -4.16 -11.29
N ASN A 296 6.79 -4.32 -12.25
CA ASN A 296 7.90 -5.26 -12.10
C ASN A 296 8.86 -4.86 -10.97
N GLU A 297 9.14 -3.57 -10.81
CA GLU A 297 9.97 -3.04 -9.71
C GLU A 297 9.33 -3.33 -8.34
N LEU A 298 8.03 -3.07 -8.19
CA LEU A 298 7.31 -3.37 -6.95
C LEU A 298 7.31 -4.87 -6.63
N ILE A 299 7.16 -5.72 -7.65
CA ILE A 299 7.27 -7.17 -7.50
C ILE A 299 8.70 -7.55 -7.07
N ALA A 300 9.73 -6.98 -7.69
CA ALA A 300 11.12 -7.29 -7.38
C ALA A 300 11.53 -6.85 -5.96
N VAL A 301 11.20 -5.62 -5.57
CA VAL A 301 11.46 -5.09 -4.22
C VAL A 301 10.79 -5.95 -3.14
N ARG A 302 9.60 -6.48 -3.43
CA ARG A 302 8.88 -7.36 -2.49
C ARG A 302 9.27 -8.83 -2.62
N ALA A 303 9.94 -9.21 -3.71
CA ALA A 303 10.54 -10.53 -3.91
C ALA A 303 11.88 -10.66 -3.21
N GLU A 304 12.57 -9.54 -2.94
CA GLU A 304 13.76 -9.58 -2.09
C GLU A 304 13.39 -10.28 -0.78
N PRO A 305 14.11 -11.35 -0.40
CA PRO A 305 13.80 -12.08 0.80
C PRO A 305 13.82 -11.07 1.94
N THR A 306 12.64 -10.77 2.51
CA THR A 306 12.54 -9.97 3.73
C THR A 306 13.52 -10.60 4.69
N LYS A 307 14.57 -9.85 5.07
CA LYS A 307 15.56 -10.32 6.02
C LYS A 307 14.80 -10.99 7.16
N PRO A 308 15.10 -12.27 7.47
CA PRO A 308 14.33 -13.00 8.45
C PRO A 308 14.20 -12.16 9.72
N ASN A 309 13.03 -12.17 10.35
CA ASN A 309 12.82 -11.33 11.53
C ASN A 309 13.80 -11.76 12.63
N PRO A 310 14.73 -10.90 13.07
CA PRO A 310 15.78 -11.26 14.02
C PRO A 310 15.22 -11.80 15.34
N GLU A 311 14.09 -11.26 15.81
CA GLU A 311 13.42 -11.73 17.04
C GLU A 311 12.89 -13.15 16.89
N ARG A 312 12.35 -13.48 15.72
CA ARG A 312 11.80 -14.81 15.44
C ARG A 312 12.90 -15.85 15.35
N GLU A 313 14.03 -15.52 14.74
CA GLU A 313 15.17 -16.43 14.66
C GLU A 313 15.85 -16.59 16.03
N ILE A 314 15.95 -15.54 16.86
CA ILE A 314 16.45 -15.66 18.24
C ILE A 314 15.54 -16.60 19.06
N ALA A 315 14.22 -16.44 18.97
CA ALA A 315 13.27 -17.28 19.70
C ALA A 315 13.33 -18.76 19.27
N LYS A 316 13.53 -19.03 17.97
CA LYS A 316 13.75 -20.38 17.45
C LYS A 316 15.08 -20.96 17.94
N LEU A 317 16.16 -20.16 17.98
CA LEU A 317 17.44 -20.59 18.53
C LEU A 317 17.30 -20.99 20.01
N GLU A 318 16.58 -20.20 20.78
CA GLU A 318 16.28 -20.47 22.20
C GLU A 318 15.50 -21.77 22.37
N ALA A 319 14.48 -22.00 21.54
CA ALA A 319 13.73 -23.27 21.53
C ALA A 319 14.62 -24.48 21.17
N LEU A 320 15.47 -24.36 20.14
CA LEU A 320 16.40 -25.43 19.74
C LEU A 320 17.40 -25.78 20.85
N LEU A 321 17.86 -24.77 21.60
CA LEU A 321 18.77 -24.96 22.73
C LEU A 321 18.07 -25.60 23.94
N ALA A 322 16.78 -25.34 24.14
CA ALA A 322 15.99 -25.95 25.21
C ALA A 322 15.66 -27.43 24.94
N GLU A 323 15.49 -27.82 23.67
CA GLU A 323 15.18 -29.19 23.27
C GLU A 323 16.40 -30.13 23.23
N ASP A 324 17.59 -29.64 23.61
CA ASP A 324 18.88 -30.34 23.48
C ASP A 324 19.05 -30.96 22.07
N GLY A 325 18.71 -30.16 21.05
CA GLY A 325 18.99 -30.49 19.66
C GLY A 325 20.49 -30.73 19.44
N GLY A 326 20.82 -31.59 18.47
CA GLY A 326 22.22 -31.83 18.11
C GLY A 326 22.99 -30.54 17.81
N ASP A 327 24.32 -30.61 17.93
CA ASP A 327 25.24 -29.50 17.71
C ASP A 327 25.02 -28.80 16.35
N ASP A 328 24.79 -29.55 15.28
CA ASP A 328 24.70 -29.03 13.90
C ASP A 328 23.49 -28.09 13.69
N PRO A 329 22.23 -28.46 14.05
CA PRO A 329 21.07 -27.56 13.98
C PRO A 329 21.27 -26.22 14.70
N ILE A 330 21.93 -26.22 15.86
CA ILE A 330 22.19 -25.00 16.63
C ILE A 330 23.11 -24.07 15.84
N ILE A 331 24.16 -24.62 15.23
CA ILE A 331 25.15 -23.85 14.46
C ILE A 331 24.53 -23.29 13.17
N GLU A 332 23.74 -24.09 12.45
CA GLU A 332 23.01 -23.62 11.27
C GLU A 332 22.05 -22.49 11.61
N HIS A 333 21.31 -22.63 12.72
CA HIS A 333 20.35 -21.63 13.12
C HIS A 333 21.02 -20.35 13.67
N LEU A 334 22.18 -20.48 14.32
CA LEU A 334 22.99 -19.34 14.73
C LEU A 334 23.46 -18.50 13.54
N ASP A 335 23.82 -19.14 12.42
CA ASP A 335 24.14 -18.41 11.18
C ASP A 335 22.91 -17.73 10.59
N ALA A 336 21.72 -18.35 10.67
CA ALA A 336 20.47 -17.73 10.25
C ALA A 336 20.12 -16.48 11.08
N VAL A 337 20.34 -16.51 12.39
CA VAL A 337 20.18 -15.36 13.30
C VAL A 337 21.14 -14.21 12.91
N ILE A 338 22.39 -14.52 12.57
CA ILE A 338 23.36 -13.50 12.13
C ILE A 338 22.97 -12.95 10.75
N ALA A 339 22.50 -13.80 9.83
CA ALA A 339 22.01 -13.41 8.51
C ALA A 339 20.74 -12.54 8.59
N ALA A 340 19.92 -12.73 9.63
CA ALA A 340 18.79 -11.86 9.99
C ALA A 340 19.22 -10.46 10.47
N GLY A 341 20.52 -10.22 10.68
CA GLY A 341 21.10 -8.93 11.05
C GLY A 341 21.41 -8.79 12.54
N VAL A 342 21.32 -9.85 13.33
CA VAL A 342 21.70 -9.81 14.76
C VAL A 342 23.22 -9.73 14.89
N ALA A 343 23.70 -8.77 15.68
CA ALA A 343 25.13 -8.64 15.95
C ALA A 343 25.65 -9.86 16.71
N ARG A 344 26.88 -10.31 16.39
CA ARG A 344 27.54 -11.41 17.11
C ARG A 344 27.84 -11.11 18.59
N THR A 345 27.69 -9.85 18.99
CA THR A 345 27.86 -9.37 20.37
C THR A 345 26.53 -8.92 20.97
N ASP A 346 25.40 -9.26 20.35
CA ASP A 346 24.07 -8.96 20.91
C ASP A 346 23.95 -9.63 22.29
N PRO A 347 23.63 -8.88 23.36
CA PRO A 347 23.56 -9.42 24.72
C PRO A 347 22.62 -10.62 24.87
N ARG A 348 21.52 -10.65 24.10
CA ARG A 348 20.57 -11.77 24.12
C ARG A 348 21.19 -13.02 23.53
N LEU A 349 21.89 -12.87 22.42
CA LEU A 349 22.60 -13.97 21.77
C LEU A 349 23.75 -14.50 22.63
N VAL A 350 24.51 -13.60 23.26
CA VAL A 350 25.55 -13.94 24.24
C VAL A 350 24.98 -14.78 25.38
N ARG A 351 23.87 -14.34 25.97
CA ARG A 351 23.18 -15.05 27.06
C ARG A 351 22.71 -16.44 26.63
N ILE A 352 22.00 -16.52 25.50
CA ILE A 352 21.41 -17.76 24.97
C ILE A 352 22.50 -18.79 24.63
N CYS A 353 23.62 -18.36 24.05
CA CYS A 353 24.68 -19.27 23.62
C CYS A 353 25.72 -19.59 24.72
N ARG A 354 25.68 -18.93 25.89
CA ARG A 354 26.62 -19.15 27.01
C ARG A 354 26.74 -20.64 27.42
N PRO A 355 25.64 -21.42 27.58
CA PRO A 355 25.73 -22.84 27.97
C PRO A 355 26.42 -23.74 26.93
N LYS A 356 26.54 -23.28 25.67
CA LYS A 356 27.14 -24.05 24.56
C LYS A 356 28.49 -23.45 24.13
N LEU A 357 29.24 -22.82 25.05
CA LEU A 357 30.53 -22.19 24.75
C LEU A 357 31.55 -23.16 24.12
N GLU A 358 31.56 -24.43 24.57
CA GLU A 358 32.43 -25.48 24.02
C GLU A 358 32.11 -25.79 22.56
N LEU A 359 30.82 -25.91 22.23
CA LEU A 359 30.35 -26.10 20.85
C LEU A 359 30.80 -24.93 19.97
N LEU A 360 30.59 -23.69 20.41
CA LEU A 360 31.09 -22.51 19.68
C LEU A 360 32.60 -22.56 19.48
N GLY A 361 33.34 -23.18 20.40
CA GLY A 361 34.80 -23.42 20.34
C GLY A 361 35.25 -24.09 19.04
N LYS A 362 34.43 -24.99 18.51
CA LYS A 362 34.71 -25.77 17.29
C LYS A 362 34.68 -24.93 16.00
N HIS A 363 34.04 -23.76 16.02
CA HIS A 363 33.84 -22.93 14.81
C HIS A 363 34.50 -21.53 14.95
N ALA A 364 35.54 -21.28 14.16
CA ALA A 364 36.31 -20.03 14.21
C ALA A 364 35.47 -18.76 13.95
N ARG A 365 34.39 -18.86 13.13
CA ARG A 365 33.51 -17.73 12.79
C ARG A 365 32.78 -17.13 13.99
N PHE A 366 32.60 -17.89 15.07
CA PHE A 366 31.97 -17.42 16.31
C PHE A 366 32.99 -16.90 17.33
N LYS A 367 34.26 -16.69 16.96
CA LYS A 367 35.27 -16.07 17.84
C LYS A 367 34.79 -14.76 18.51
N PRO A 368 34.10 -13.83 17.83
CA PRO A 368 33.58 -12.61 18.48
C PRO A 368 32.53 -12.90 19.56
N LEU A 369 31.60 -13.83 19.28
CA LEU A 369 30.57 -14.24 20.24
C LEU A 369 31.19 -14.92 21.47
N ARG A 370 32.17 -15.82 21.25
CA ARG A 370 32.92 -16.45 22.36
C ARG A 370 33.66 -15.42 23.21
N LYS A 371 34.26 -14.40 22.59
CA LYS A 371 34.94 -13.31 23.30
C LYS A 371 33.94 -12.53 24.15
N ALA A 372 32.78 -12.20 23.60
CA ALA A 372 31.73 -11.48 24.32
C ALA A 372 31.14 -12.30 25.49
N ILE A 373 30.97 -13.62 25.33
CA ILE A 373 30.58 -14.52 26.44
C ILE A 373 31.64 -14.48 27.54
N LYS A 374 32.92 -14.70 27.20
CA LYS A 374 34.02 -14.69 28.17
C LYS A 374 34.19 -13.36 28.89
N GLU A 375 34.12 -12.24 28.17
CA GLU A 375 34.17 -10.90 28.78
C GLU A 375 32.98 -10.68 29.71
N GLY A 376 31.79 -11.17 29.35
CA GLY A 376 30.61 -11.15 30.23
C GLY A 376 30.82 -11.97 31.50
N ASP A 377 31.40 -13.17 31.37
CA ASP A 377 31.70 -14.05 32.49
C ASP A 377 32.82 -13.48 33.37
N GLU A 378 33.88 -12.91 32.80
CA GLU A 378 34.95 -12.21 33.54
C GLU A 378 34.43 -10.99 34.30
N ILE A 379 33.43 -10.28 33.78
CA ILE A 379 32.77 -9.17 34.49
C ILE A 379 31.90 -9.70 35.64
N GLU A 380 31.27 -10.87 35.49
CA GLU A 380 30.49 -11.53 36.55
C GLU A 380 31.38 -12.19 37.62
N GLU A 381 32.52 -12.75 37.23
CA GLU A 381 33.43 -13.55 38.06
C GLU A 381 34.70 -12.83 38.50
N ALA A 382 34.93 -11.58 38.08
CA ALA A 382 36.04 -10.77 38.57
C ALA A 382 36.06 -10.92 40.10
N PRO A 383 37.14 -11.47 40.69
CA PRO A 383 37.19 -11.79 42.11
C PRO A 383 37.00 -10.48 42.84
N ASP A 384 35.76 -10.25 43.21
CA ASP A 384 35.28 -9.05 43.82
C ASP A 384 36.07 -9.00 45.12
N ARG A 385 37.05 -8.09 45.18
CA ARG A 385 37.93 -7.98 46.34
C ARG A 385 36.98 -7.85 47.52
N GLN A 386 36.98 -8.84 48.40
CA GLN A 386 35.99 -9.08 49.47
C GLN A 386 35.90 -7.97 50.52
N THR A 387 36.44 -6.79 50.25
CA THR A 387 36.25 -5.62 51.07
C THR A 387 34.83 -5.13 50.85
N GLY A 388 33.94 -5.51 51.78
CA GLY A 388 32.70 -4.76 51.99
C GLY A 388 33.00 -3.28 52.27
N PRO A 389 31.96 -2.44 52.39
CA PRO A 389 32.15 -1.03 52.68
C PRO A 389 32.98 -0.83 53.95
N ALA A 390 33.77 0.25 54.00
CA ALA A 390 34.59 0.58 55.17
C ALA A 390 33.70 0.80 56.42
N ALA A 391 34.25 0.60 57.62
CA ALA A 391 33.49 0.72 58.87
C ALA A 391 32.87 2.12 59.07
N ASP A 392 33.49 3.15 58.50
CA ASP A 392 33.08 4.56 58.53
C ASP A 392 32.26 4.97 57.28
N TRP A 393 31.78 4.01 56.48
CA TRP A 393 31.01 4.30 55.27
C TRP A 393 29.72 5.09 55.59
N ALA A 394 29.58 6.26 54.96
CA ALA A 394 28.53 7.24 55.28
C ALA A 394 27.09 6.72 55.09
N HIS A 395 26.90 5.67 54.28
CA HIS A 395 25.59 5.13 53.93
C HIS A 395 25.15 3.94 54.78
N TRP A 396 25.89 3.59 55.85
CA TRP A 396 25.50 2.50 56.76
C TRP A 396 24.08 2.64 57.30
N SER A 397 23.61 3.87 57.59
CA SER A 397 22.26 4.11 58.10
C SER A 397 21.15 3.74 57.12
N ALA A 398 21.44 3.73 55.82
CA ALA A 398 20.47 3.39 54.78
C ALA A 398 20.35 1.87 54.54
N VAL A 399 21.36 1.07 54.92
CA VAL A 399 21.41 -0.37 54.60
C VAL A 399 21.47 -1.28 55.82
N ARG A 400 22.21 -0.92 56.87
CA ARG A 400 22.48 -1.81 58.01
C ARG A 400 21.18 -2.12 58.74
N GLY A 401 20.93 -3.41 58.96
CA GLY A 401 19.72 -3.92 59.62
C GLY A 401 18.44 -3.73 58.82
N LYS A 402 18.51 -3.36 57.53
CA LYS A 402 17.34 -3.21 56.66
C LYS A 402 17.00 -4.52 55.95
N ARG A 403 15.71 -4.76 55.72
CA ARG A 403 15.25 -5.79 54.80
C ARG A 403 15.37 -5.29 53.37
N ALA A 404 16.25 -5.90 52.59
CA ALA A 404 16.54 -5.50 51.22
C ALA A 404 15.95 -6.49 50.21
N ALA A 405 15.65 -5.99 49.01
CA ALA A 405 15.33 -6.79 47.84
C ALA A 405 16.28 -6.47 46.69
N LEU A 406 16.88 -7.49 46.10
CA LEU A 406 17.66 -7.44 44.88
C LEU A 406 16.78 -7.92 43.72
N ILE A 407 16.69 -7.10 42.67
CA ILE A 407 15.86 -7.38 41.51
C ILE A 407 16.76 -7.45 40.30
N GLY A 408 16.60 -8.49 39.51
CA GLY A 408 17.32 -8.66 38.27
C GLY A 408 18.36 -9.76 38.32
N GLY A 409 18.74 -10.26 37.14
CA GLY A 409 19.69 -11.37 37.01
C GLY A 409 19.11 -12.70 37.51
N ASP A 410 19.96 -13.73 37.47
CA ASP A 410 19.61 -15.04 37.99
C ASP A 410 19.97 -15.11 39.48
N PRO A 411 19.03 -15.47 40.37
CA PRO A 411 19.31 -15.59 41.79
C PRO A 411 20.44 -16.60 42.05
N ARG A 412 21.52 -16.12 42.68
CA ARG A 412 22.66 -16.96 43.11
C ARG A 412 22.83 -16.85 44.62
N GLU A 413 22.62 -17.95 45.32
CA GLU A 413 22.55 -17.95 46.80
C GLU A 413 23.87 -17.54 47.46
N ASP A 414 25.00 -17.94 46.89
CA ASP A 414 26.33 -17.55 47.36
C ASP A 414 26.57 -16.04 47.25
N ALA A 415 26.13 -15.43 46.13
CA ALA A 415 26.23 -14.00 45.92
C ALA A 415 25.20 -13.23 46.75
N ARG A 416 23.98 -13.75 46.91
CA ARG A 416 22.97 -13.21 47.82
C ARG A 416 23.50 -13.11 49.24
N ALA A 417 23.96 -14.23 49.80
CA ALA A 417 24.48 -14.31 51.16
C ALA A 417 25.70 -13.40 51.37
N ARG A 418 26.57 -13.30 50.36
CA ARG A 418 27.72 -12.39 50.37
C ARG A 418 27.30 -10.92 50.41
N ILE A 419 26.37 -10.51 49.56
CA ILE A 419 25.85 -9.12 49.54
C ILE A 419 25.14 -8.83 50.87
N GLU A 420 24.30 -9.74 51.34
CA GLU A 420 23.62 -9.65 52.64
C GLU A 420 24.60 -9.40 53.78
N HIS A 421 25.67 -10.21 53.84
CA HIS A 421 26.71 -10.09 54.86
C HIS A 421 27.52 -8.80 54.74
N CYS A 422 28.00 -8.45 53.54
CA CYS A 422 28.85 -7.28 53.33
C CYS A 422 28.16 -5.95 53.62
N PHE A 423 26.85 -5.86 53.41
CA PHE A 423 26.05 -4.65 53.70
C PHE A 423 25.27 -4.73 55.03
N GLU A 424 25.47 -5.81 55.79
CA GLU A 424 24.79 -6.06 57.08
C GLU A 424 23.27 -5.89 57.00
N PHE A 425 22.66 -6.37 55.92
CA PHE A 425 21.20 -6.38 55.80
C PHE A 425 20.59 -7.32 56.86
N ALA A 426 19.39 -6.99 57.35
CA ALA A 426 18.65 -7.92 58.22
C ALA A 426 18.08 -9.12 57.46
N GLY A 427 17.94 -8.97 56.14
CA GLY A 427 17.49 -9.99 55.20
C GLY A 427 17.64 -9.47 53.78
N LEU A 428 18.14 -10.29 52.85
CA LEU A 428 18.18 -9.95 51.42
C LEU A 428 17.39 -10.98 50.60
N SER A 429 16.26 -10.59 50.01
CA SER A 429 15.60 -11.42 48.98
C SER A 429 16.18 -11.12 47.60
N TRP A 430 16.32 -12.13 46.75
CA TRP A 430 16.74 -11.95 45.36
C TRP A 430 15.66 -12.48 44.43
N GLU A 431 14.94 -11.56 43.81
CA GLU A 431 13.82 -11.84 42.91
C GLU A 431 14.31 -11.89 41.46
N GLY A 432 14.17 -13.07 40.83
CA GLY A 432 14.33 -13.22 39.39
C GLY A 432 13.24 -12.48 38.61
N ILE A 433 13.44 -12.27 37.31
CA ILE A 433 12.58 -11.39 36.49
C ILE A 433 11.65 -12.19 35.56
N ASP A 434 11.74 -13.52 35.59
CA ASP A 434 11.05 -14.36 34.60
C ASP A 434 9.52 -14.33 34.76
N GLN A 435 9.00 -13.74 35.85
CA GLN A 435 7.56 -13.66 36.09
C GLN A 435 7.10 -12.24 36.43
N VAL A 436 6.29 -11.64 35.55
CA VAL A 436 5.60 -10.35 35.77
C VAL A 436 4.84 -10.33 37.10
N ARG A 437 4.31 -11.47 37.55
CA ARG A 437 3.60 -11.60 38.83
C ARG A 437 4.49 -11.33 40.05
N GLN A 438 5.78 -11.67 39.98
CA GLN A 438 6.73 -11.44 41.07
C GLN A 438 7.03 -9.95 41.24
N VAL A 439 7.12 -9.21 40.13
CA VAL A 439 7.29 -7.74 40.13
C VAL A 439 6.14 -7.06 40.86
N ASP A 440 4.90 -7.51 40.63
CA ASP A 440 3.70 -6.93 41.24
C ASP A 440 3.61 -7.25 42.73
N ALA A 441 3.94 -8.49 43.10
CA ALA A 441 4.02 -8.90 44.50
C ALA A 441 5.08 -8.07 45.25
N LEU A 442 6.26 -7.89 44.65
CA LEU A 442 7.33 -7.08 45.23
C LEU A 442 6.96 -5.60 45.36
N ALA A 443 6.35 -5.01 44.32
CA ALA A 443 5.86 -3.64 44.39
C ALA A 443 4.83 -3.46 45.52
N ASN A 444 3.98 -4.46 45.77
CA ASN A 444 3.04 -4.45 46.89
C ASN A 444 3.74 -4.62 48.24
N GLN A 445 4.76 -5.47 48.35
CA GLN A 445 5.58 -5.61 49.56
C GLN A 445 6.31 -4.32 49.90
N ILE A 446 6.86 -3.60 48.92
CA ILE A 446 7.49 -2.28 49.09
C ILE A 446 6.47 -1.30 49.68
N ARG A 447 5.27 -1.22 49.09
CA ARG A 447 4.20 -0.32 49.59
C ARG A 447 3.70 -0.69 50.98
N ALA A 448 3.69 -1.98 51.32
CA ALA A 448 3.29 -2.47 52.63
C ALA A 448 4.40 -2.31 53.70
N GLY A 449 5.58 -1.79 53.34
CA GLY A 449 6.71 -1.66 54.26
C GLY A 449 7.38 -3.00 54.59
N GLY A 450 7.20 -4.02 53.76
CA GLY A 450 7.89 -5.31 53.86
C GLY A 450 9.36 -5.25 53.42
N VAL A 451 9.70 -4.29 52.56
CA VAL A 451 11.04 -4.05 52.02
C VAL A 451 11.45 -2.62 52.34
N GLU A 452 12.65 -2.44 52.89
CA GLU A 452 13.18 -1.17 53.37
C GLU A 452 14.34 -0.64 52.50
N PHE A 453 14.91 -1.47 51.62
CA PHE A 453 15.92 -1.07 50.65
C PHE A 453 15.78 -1.89 49.36
N VAL A 454 15.99 -1.28 48.18
CA VAL A 454 15.89 -2.01 46.91
C VAL A 454 17.15 -1.82 46.06
N ILE A 455 17.68 -2.91 45.51
CA ILE A 455 18.79 -2.91 44.55
C ILE A 455 18.24 -3.38 43.20
N VAL A 456 18.46 -2.59 42.15
CA VAL A 456 17.90 -2.83 40.81
C VAL A 456 19.05 -3.08 39.82
N LEU A 457 19.18 -4.29 39.29
CA LEU A 457 20.18 -4.63 38.28
C LEU A 457 19.67 -4.28 36.87
N GLN A 458 20.00 -3.09 36.39
CA GLN A 458 19.42 -2.51 35.16
C GLN A 458 19.72 -3.35 33.90
N SER A 459 20.87 -4.02 33.83
CA SER A 459 21.26 -4.83 32.66
C SER A 459 20.37 -6.04 32.43
N TYR A 460 19.58 -6.46 33.43
CA TYR A 460 18.78 -7.67 33.34
C TYR A 460 17.28 -7.38 33.23
N ILE A 461 16.83 -6.18 33.58
CA ILE A 461 15.41 -5.85 33.71
C ILE A 461 14.95 -4.96 32.55
N ASN A 462 13.77 -5.25 31.99
CA ASN A 462 13.18 -4.36 30.99
C ASN A 462 12.82 -2.98 31.60
N HIS A 463 12.79 -1.94 30.77
CA HIS A 463 12.52 -0.57 31.23
C HIS A 463 11.15 -0.41 31.91
N ALA A 464 10.13 -1.18 31.49
CA ALA A 464 8.79 -1.10 32.06
C ALA A 464 8.72 -1.62 33.51
N VAL A 465 9.37 -2.75 33.79
CA VAL A 465 9.48 -3.35 35.12
C VAL A 465 10.32 -2.45 36.03
N CYS A 466 11.43 -1.93 35.53
CA CYS A 466 12.27 -0.98 36.27
C CYS A 466 11.45 0.25 36.71
N GLY A 467 10.68 0.87 35.79
CA GLY A 467 9.81 2.00 36.11
C GLY A 467 8.81 1.70 37.22
N LYS A 468 8.12 0.55 37.13
CA LYS A 468 7.10 0.14 38.12
C LYS A 468 7.67 0.00 39.55
N ILE A 469 8.86 -0.60 39.67
CA ILE A 469 9.53 -0.77 40.97
C ILE A 469 10.01 0.58 41.50
N VAL A 470 10.66 1.39 40.66
CA VAL A 470 11.15 2.71 41.05
C VAL A 470 10.00 3.60 41.53
N ASP A 471 8.85 3.56 40.87
CA ASP A 471 7.66 4.31 41.28
C ASP A 471 7.10 3.80 42.61
N ALA A 472 7.12 2.48 42.85
CA ALA A 472 6.74 1.91 44.14
C ALA A 472 7.68 2.36 45.27
N CYS A 473 9.00 2.34 45.04
CA CYS A 473 9.99 2.83 46.01
C CYS A 473 9.79 4.32 46.31
N ARG A 474 9.59 5.16 45.29
CA ARG A 474 9.33 6.60 45.47
C ARG A 474 8.05 6.86 46.26
N GLY A 475 6.96 6.18 45.92
CA GLY A 475 5.67 6.32 46.61
C GLY A 475 5.73 5.91 48.08
N ALA A 476 6.51 4.87 48.40
CA ALA A 476 6.71 4.39 49.76
C ALA A 476 7.88 5.07 50.51
N LYS A 477 8.57 6.03 49.87
CA LYS A 477 9.81 6.66 50.37
C LYS A 477 10.92 5.65 50.75
N VAL A 478 10.97 4.52 50.03
CA VAL A 478 11.98 3.48 50.22
C VAL A 478 13.24 3.83 49.40
N PRO A 479 14.44 3.88 50.01
CA PRO A 479 15.69 4.08 49.28
C PRO A 479 15.95 2.94 48.30
N PHE A 480 16.52 3.27 47.13
CA PHE A 480 16.92 2.27 46.15
C PHE A 480 18.21 2.68 45.45
N ALA A 481 18.95 1.69 44.96
CA ALA A 481 20.16 1.86 44.17
C ALA A 481 20.07 1.09 42.84
N SER A 482 20.50 1.74 41.76
CA SER A 482 20.47 1.21 40.40
C SER A 482 21.86 0.79 39.97
N VAL A 483 22.06 -0.51 39.77
CA VAL A 483 23.34 -1.06 39.34
C VAL A 483 23.31 -1.27 37.83
N GLU A 484 24.16 -0.56 37.11
CA GLU A 484 24.18 -0.62 35.64
C GLU A 484 24.63 -1.99 35.11
N ARG A 485 25.63 -2.61 35.75
CA ARG A 485 26.23 -3.88 35.32
C ARG A 485 26.76 -4.71 36.49
N GLY A 486 26.43 -5.99 36.48
CA GLY A 486 26.86 -6.97 37.50
C GLY A 486 26.18 -6.76 38.85
N TYR A 487 26.51 -7.62 39.81
CA TYR A 487 25.98 -7.60 41.19
C TYR A 487 27.10 -7.74 42.24
N GLY A 488 28.33 -7.37 41.88
CA GLY A 488 29.44 -7.32 42.82
C GLY A 488 29.19 -6.32 43.96
N VAL A 489 29.69 -6.63 45.15
CA VAL A 489 29.63 -5.80 46.37
C VAL A 489 30.17 -4.40 46.08
N GLU A 490 31.29 -4.29 45.37
CA GLU A 490 31.87 -2.99 45.03
C GLU A 490 30.97 -2.19 44.08
N ARG A 491 30.34 -2.85 43.11
CA ARG A 491 29.40 -2.20 42.17
C ARG A 491 28.14 -1.74 42.86
N ILE A 492 27.61 -2.56 43.76
CA ILE A 492 26.46 -2.21 44.59
C ILE A 492 26.82 -1.02 45.49
N ARG A 493 28.00 -1.02 46.13
CA ARG A 493 28.49 0.09 46.97
C ARG A 493 28.52 1.40 46.19
N LEU A 494 29.15 1.40 45.01
CA LEU A 494 29.22 2.57 44.13
C LEU A 494 27.84 3.05 43.68
N ALA A 495 26.92 2.13 43.35
CA ALA A 495 25.56 2.48 42.98
C ALA A 495 24.79 3.13 44.15
N ILE A 496 24.97 2.63 45.38
CA ILE A 496 24.39 3.20 46.59
C ILE A 496 24.91 4.62 46.83
N GLU A 497 26.23 4.83 46.75
CA GLU A 497 26.86 6.14 46.90
C GLU A 497 26.33 7.15 45.87
N GLN A 498 26.23 6.71 44.61
CA GLN A 498 25.75 7.54 43.52
C GLN A 498 24.28 7.93 43.68
N ASP A 499 23.41 6.97 43.99
CA ASP A 499 21.96 7.20 43.98
C ASP A 499 21.44 7.83 45.27
N LEU A 500 22.09 7.58 46.41
CA LEU A 500 21.78 8.25 47.67
C LEU A 500 22.47 9.61 47.78
N GLY A 501 23.68 9.76 47.26
CA GLY A 501 24.39 11.05 47.26
C GLY A 501 23.73 12.13 46.39
N LYS A 502 22.98 11.73 45.36
CA LYS A 502 22.24 12.65 44.49
C LYS A 502 20.90 13.11 45.06
N ARG A 503 20.36 12.43 46.08
CA ARG A 503 19.08 12.84 46.68
C ARG A 503 19.36 13.98 47.66
N PRO A 504 18.81 15.19 47.45
CA PRO A 504 18.86 16.21 48.49
C PRO A 504 18.25 15.61 49.76
N ALA A 505 18.88 15.85 50.91
CA ALA A 505 18.40 15.40 52.21
C ALA A 505 17.04 16.06 52.50
N GLU A 506 15.96 15.51 51.94
CA GLU A 506 14.61 15.91 52.26
C GLU A 506 14.34 15.41 53.67
N ALA A 507 14.14 16.38 54.58
CA ALA A 507 14.08 16.22 56.02
C ALA A 507 13.23 15.01 56.44
N SER A 508 13.89 14.09 57.16
CA SER A 508 13.28 12.95 57.85
C SER A 508 12.43 13.39 59.04
#